data_AF-A0A930F6P5-F1
#
_entry.id   AF-A0A930F6P5-F1
#
_cell.length_a   1.000
_cell.length_b   1.000
_cell.length_c   1.000
_cell.angle_alpha   90.00
_cell.angle_beta   90.00
_cell.angle_gamma   90.00
#
_symmetry.space_group_name_H-M   'P 1'
#
loop_
_entity.id
_entity.type
_entity.pdbx_description
1 polymer ?
#
loop_
_entity_poly.entity_id
_entity_poly.type
_entity_poly.pdbx_seq_one_letter_code
_entity_poly.pdbx_strand_id
1 'polypeptide(L)'
;MKIVVVGGVAGGASVAARARRIDETAEVIMFERGENVSFSNCCLPFALSGIVDNSDKLVLMNPEEFWNKYRIKALVKHEVTEIHPDKKEVVVKNLVTGESFTESYDKLALSPGANAILPASIKGIARESVFVVK
;
A
#
# COMPACT_ATOMS: atom_id res chain seq x y z
N MET A 1 -1.26 -8.13 -20.33
CA MET A 1 -0.42 -7.01 -19.85
C MET A 1 -0.25 -7.13 -18.34
N LYS A 2 0.96 -6.92 -17.81
CA LYS A 2 1.25 -6.96 -16.38
C LYS A 2 1.36 -5.55 -15.79
N ILE A 3 0.54 -5.27 -14.81
CA ILE A 3 0.47 -3.98 -14.12
C ILE A 3 0.92 -4.19 -12.67
N VAL A 4 1.98 -3.49 -12.28
CA VAL A 4 2.45 -3.44 -10.90
C VAL A 4 2.04 -2.11 -10.28
N VAL A 5 1.44 -2.18 -9.09
CA VAL A 5 1.00 -1.01 -8.31
C VAL A 5 1.77 -0.99 -6.99
N VAL A 6 2.39 0.14 -6.66
CA VAL A 6 3.15 0.35 -5.41
C VAL A 6 2.36 1.25 -4.47
N GLY A 7 2.00 0.70 -3.30
CA GLY A 7 1.10 1.30 -2.33
C GLY A 7 -0.34 0.83 -2.53
N GLY A 8 -0.98 0.30 -1.49
CA GLY A 8 -2.27 -0.38 -1.56
C GLY A 8 -3.45 0.35 -0.93
N VAL A 9 -3.30 1.65 -0.64
CA VAL A 9 -4.35 2.49 -0.04
C VAL A 9 -5.12 3.24 -1.14
N ALA A 10 -5.54 4.49 -0.93
CA ALA A 10 -6.50 5.19 -1.78
C ALA A 10 -6.14 5.19 -3.28
N GLY A 11 -4.94 5.70 -3.64
CA GLY A 11 -4.53 5.80 -5.04
C GLY A 11 -4.32 4.44 -5.69
N GLY A 12 -3.51 3.57 -5.08
CA GLY A 12 -3.16 2.28 -5.64
C GLY A 12 -4.32 1.30 -5.75
N ALA A 13 -5.16 1.17 -4.71
CA ALA A 13 -6.35 0.32 -4.78
C ALA A 13 -7.34 0.79 -5.86
N SER A 14 -7.50 2.11 -6.02
CA SER A 14 -8.32 2.70 -7.08
C SER A 14 -7.79 2.36 -8.47
N VAL A 15 -6.47 2.52 -8.69
CA VAL A 15 -5.80 2.14 -9.94
C VAL A 15 -5.98 0.66 -10.23
N ALA A 16 -5.71 -0.22 -9.27
CA ALA A 16 -5.81 -1.66 -9.45
C ALA A 16 -7.25 -2.10 -9.81
N ALA A 17 -8.24 -1.60 -9.08
CA ALA A 17 -9.65 -1.89 -9.33
C ALA A 17 -10.15 -1.32 -10.68
N ARG A 18 -9.64 -0.15 -11.10
CA ARG A 18 -9.99 0.41 -12.41
C ARG A 18 -9.30 -0.34 -13.54
N ALA A 19 -8.05 -0.73 -13.38
CA ALA A 19 -7.31 -1.51 -14.37
C ALA A 19 -8.03 -2.83 -14.67
N ARG A 20 -8.45 -3.58 -13.65
CA ARG A 20 -9.24 -4.80 -13.82
C ARG A 20 -10.54 -4.56 -14.61
N ARG A 21 -11.24 -3.45 -14.35
CA ARG A 21 -12.49 -3.13 -15.05
C ARG A 21 -12.30 -2.75 -16.51
N ILE A 22 -11.12 -2.28 -16.88
CA ILE A 22 -10.79 -1.92 -18.27
C ILE A 22 -10.29 -3.14 -19.03
N ASP A 23 -9.52 -4.01 -18.38
CA ASP A 23 -8.93 -5.20 -18.97
C ASP A 23 -9.01 -6.39 -18.00
N GLU A 24 -9.91 -7.33 -18.28
CA GLU A 24 -10.10 -8.56 -17.52
C GLU A 24 -8.95 -9.56 -17.71
N THR A 25 -8.13 -9.39 -18.75
CA THR A 25 -6.96 -10.25 -19.03
C THR A 25 -5.66 -9.73 -18.43
N ALA A 26 -5.65 -8.48 -17.94
CA ALA A 26 -4.48 -7.91 -17.28
C ALA A 26 -4.11 -8.70 -16.02
N GLU A 27 -2.82 -8.93 -15.82
CA GLU A 27 -2.27 -9.37 -14.54
C GLU A 27 -2.05 -8.13 -13.68
N VAL A 28 -2.72 -8.03 -12.54
CA VAL A 28 -2.61 -6.87 -11.64
C VAL A 28 -2.05 -7.33 -10.31
N ILE A 29 -0.85 -6.84 -9.97
CA ILE A 29 -0.20 -7.08 -8.68
C ILE A 29 -0.07 -5.74 -7.95
N MET A 30 -0.47 -5.73 -6.69
CA MET A 30 -0.39 -4.56 -5.82
C MET A 30 0.45 -4.89 -4.59
N PHE A 31 1.51 -4.12 -4.36
CA PHE A 31 2.39 -4.27 -3.20
C PHE A 31 2.08 -3.22 -2.15
N GLU A 32 1.96 -3.65 -0.89
CA GLU A 32 1.77 -2.80 0.27
C GLU A 32 2.76 -3.18 1.36
N ARG A 33 3.48 -2.19 1.88
CA ARG A 33 4.47 -2.38 2.95
C ARG A 33 3.80 -2.74 4.27
N GLY A 34 2.67 -2.10 4.56
CA GLY A 34 1.88 -2.33 5.76
C GLY A 34 1.12 -3.66 5.76
N GLU A 35 0.38 -3.91 6.83
CA GLU A 35 -0.40 -5.14 7.00
C GLU A 35 -1.74 -5.09 6.26
N ASN A 36 -2.26 -3.88 6.01
CA ASN A 36 -3.59 -3.65 5.48
C ASN A 36 -3.54 -2.92 4.14
N VAL A 37 -4.37 -3.36 3.21
CA VAL A 37 -4.71 -2.64 1.98
C VAL A 37 -6.07 -1.97 2.14
N SER A 38 -6.33 -0.92 1.36
CA SER A 38 -7.64 -0.26 1.28
C SER A 38 -8.26 0.08 2.65
N PHE A 39 -7.48 0.64 3.56
CA PHE A 39 -7.97 1.10 4.87
C PHE A 39 -8.22 2.61 4.88
N SER A 40 -9.11 3.05 5.76
CA SER A 40 -9.55 4.45 5.83
C SER A 40 -8.66 5.29 6.75
N ASN A 41 -7.59 5.85 6.19
CA ASN A 41 -6.73 6.85 6.87
C ASN A 41 -7.53 8.02 7.45
N CYS A 42 -8.51 8.52 6.69
CA CYS A 42 -9.35 9.66 7.08
C CYS A 42 -10.17 9.38 8.34
N CYS A 43 -10.38 8.11 8.69
CA CYS A 43 -11.18 7.71 9.84
C CYS A 43 -10.37 7.36 11.08
N LEU A 44 -9.03 7.39 11.02
CA LEU A 44 -8.17 7.19 12.19
C LEU A 44 -8.49 8.16 13.34
N PRO A 45 -8.73 9.47 13.11
CA PRO A 45 -9.09 10.39 14.19
C PRO A 45 -10.41 10.03 14.88
N PHE A 46 -11.38 9.48 14.15
CA PHE A 46 -12.67 9.08 14.71
C PHE A 46 -12.59 7.78 15.51
N ALA A 47 -11.67 6.87 15.14
CA ALA A 47 -11.35 5.71 15.95
C ALA A 47 -10.66 6.12 17.25
N LEU A 48 -9.70 7.05 17.18
CA LEU A 48 -9.03 7.60 18.38
C LEU A 48 -10.00 8.33 19.31
N SER A 49 -11.00 9.02 18.76
CA SER A 49 -12.02 9.70 19.56
C SER A 49 -13.12 8.77 20.11
N GLY A 50 -13.11 7.48 19.74
CA GLY A 50 -14.16 6.51 20.11
C GLY A 50 -15.49 6.68 19.37
N ILE A 51 -15.57 7.54 18.34
CA ILE A 51 -16.76 7.65 17.47
C ILE A 51 -16.87 6.39 16.61
N VAL A 52 -15.73 5.90 16.12
CA VAL A 52 -15.62 4.55 15.57
C VAL A 52 -15.21 3.62 16.70
N ASP A 53 -16.13 2.75 17.09
CA ASP A 53 -16.05 1.80 18.20
C ASP A 53 -15.04 0.66 17.99
N ASN A 54 -14.75 0.31 16.73
CA ASN A 54 -13.77 -0.72 16.38
C ASN A 54 -12.91 -0.29 15.18
N SER A 55 -11.58 -0.26 15.36
CA SER A 55 -10.61 0.04 14.31
C SER A 55 -10.61 -0.94 13.14
N ASP A 56 -11.08 -2.18 13.32
CA ASP A 56 -11.20 -3.16 12.23
C ASP A 56 -12.19 -2.68 11.16
N LYS A 57 -13.16 -1.85 11.53
CA LYS A 57 -14.11 -1.21 10.60
C LYS A 57 -13.43 -0.24 9.64
N LEU A 58 -12.17 0.11 9.87
CA LEU A 58 -11.40 0.97 8.98
C LEU A 58 -10.82 0.20 7.79
N VAL A 59 -10.70 -1.13 7.85
CA VAL A 59 -10.20 -1.95 6.75
C VAL A 59 -11.37 -2.29 5.83
N LEU A 60 -11.36 -1.76 4.61
CA LEU A 60 -12.48 -1.91 3.67
C LEU A 60 -12.35 -3.12 2.76
N MET A 61 -11.11 -3.61 2.56
CA MET A 61 -10.82 -4.81 1.79
C MET A 61 -9.57 -5.51 2.34
N ASN A 62 -9.51 -6.82 2.20
CA ASN A 62 -8.31 -7.61 2.43
C ASN A 62 -7.77 -8.27 1.13
N PRO A 63 -6.56 -8.84 1.16
CA PRO A 63 -5.97 -9.48 -0.03
C PRO A 63 -6.82 -10.59 -0.66
N GLU A 64 -7.48 -11.41 0.15
CA GLU A 64 -8.34 -12.49 -0.32
C GLU A 64 -9.57 -11.94 -1.04
N GLU A 65 -10.19 -10.89 -0.50
CA GLU A 65 -11.32 -10.21 -1.14
C GLU A 65 -10.92 -9.54 -2.46
N PHE A 66 -9.74 -8.93 -2.54
CA PHE A 66 -9.22 -8.39 -3.80
C PHE A 66 -9.05 -9.49 -4.86
N TRP A 67 -8.56 -10.66 -4.46
CA TRP A 67 -8.43 -11.80 -5.36
C TRP A 67 -9.78 -12.35 -5.80
N ASN A 68 -10.69 -12.60 -4.86
CA ASN A 68 -11.98 -13.24 -5.13
C ASN A 68 -12.92 -12.33 -5.93
N LYS A 69 -12.96 -11.03 -5.63
CA LYS A 69 -13.86 -10.08 -6.30
C LYS A 69 -13.27 -9.52 -7.59
N TYR A 70 -11.95 -9.30 -7.65
CA TYR A 70 -11.33 -8.54 -8.73
C TYR A 70 -10.13 -9.24 -9.37
N ARG A 71 -9.73 -10.46 -8.94
CA ARG A 71 -8.52 -11.13 -9.44
C ARG A 71 -7.30 -10.20 -9.41
N ILE A 72 -7.18 -9.41 -8.35
CA ILE A 72 -6.02 -8.55 -8.08
C ILE A 72 -5.18 -9.26 -7.01
N LYS A 73 -3.90 -9.49 -7.31
CA LYS A 73 -2.96 -10.09 -6.36
C LYS A 73 -2.42 -8.98 -5.45
N ALA A 74 -3.03 -8.81 -4.27
CA ALA A 74 -2.55 -7.88 -3.26
C ALA A 74 -1.55 -8.58 -2.33
N LEU A 75 -0.34 -8.04 -2.20
CA LEU A 75 0.72 -8.55 -1.35
C LEU A 75 1.04 -7.52 -0.27
N VAL A 76 0.53 -7.76 0.94
CA VAL A 76 0.83 -6.98 2.16
C VAL A 76 2.15 -7.42 2.77
N LYS A 77 2.76 -6.58 3.61
CA LYS A 77 4.11 -6.82 4.18
C LYS A 77 5.16 -7.02 3.08
N HIS A 78 4.99 -6.38 1.94
CA HIS A 78 5.92 -6.39 0.81
C HIS A 78 6.31 -4.96 0.45
N GLU A 79 7.58 -4.63 0.60
CA GLU A 79 8.11 -3.30 0.31
C GLU A 79 8.83 -3.32 -1.03
N VAL A 80 8.40 -2.47 -1.97
CA VAL A 80 9.19 -2.19 -3.17
C VAL A 80 10.35 -1.29 -2.79
N THR A 81 11.58 -1.81 -2.89
CA THR A 81 12.79 -1.11 -2.44
C THR A 81 13.53 -0.43 -3.59
N GLU A 82 13.44 -0.98 -4.80
CA GLU A 82 14.13 -0.45 -5.98
C GLU A 82 13.27 -0.59 -7.23
N ILE A 83 13.53 0.28 -8.20
CA ILE A 83 12.91 0.25 -9.53
C ILE A 83 14.05 0.25 -10.55
N HIS A 84 14.01 -0.67 -11.51
CA HIS A 84 14.93 -0.74 -12.65
C HIS A 84 14.15 -0.46 -13.94
N PRO A 85 14.01 0.81 -14.37
CA PRO A 85 13.19 1.18 -15.53
C PRO A 85 13.67 0.53 -16.84
N ASP A 86 14.98 0.42 -17.04
CA ASP A 86 15.57 -0.14 -18.26
C ASP A 86 15.20 -1.62 -18.45
N LYS A 87 15.03 -2.36 -17.35
CA LYS A 87 14.62 -3.76 -17.33
C LYS A 87 13.11 -3.93 -17.17
N LYS A 88 12.40 -2.85 -16.84
CA LYS A 88 10.99 -2.83 -16.40
C LYS A 88 10.72 -3.80 -15.25
N GLU A 89 11.52 -3.69 -14.20
CA GLU A 89 11.43 -4.53 -13.00
C GLU A 89 11.40 -3.68 -11.72
N VAL A 90 10.79 -4.23 -10.67
CA VAL A 90 10.90 -3.73 -9.31
C VAL A 90 11.55 -4.79 -8.42
N VAL A 91 12.33 -4.36 -7.43
CA VAL A 91 12.83 -5.23 -6.36
C VAL A 91 11.87 -5.12 -5.18
N VAL A 92 11.38 -6.27 -4.71
CA VAL A 92 10.39 -6.37 -3.64
C VAL A 92 10.98 -7.18 -2.50
N LYS A 93 10.92 -6.63 -1.29
CA LYS A 93 11.30 -7.29 -0.05
C LYS A 93 10.06 -7.79 0.68
N ASN A 94 9.99 -9.09 0.92
CA ASN A 94 9.03 -9.66 1.86
C ASN A 94 9.50 -9.34 3.29
N LEU A 95 8.73 -8.55 4.02
CA LEU A 95 9.08 -8.09 5.37
C LEU A 95 8.88 -9.17 6.44
N VAL A 96 8.14 -10.24 6.12
CA VAL A 96 7.95 -11.39 7.01
C VAL A 96 9.14 -12.34 6.94
N THR A 97 9.58 -12.69 5.73
CA THR A 97 10.69 -13.65 5.53
C THR A 97 12.06 -12.97 5.44
N GLY A 98 12.10 -11.68 5.11
CA GLY A 98 13.32 -10.92 4.84
C GLY A 98 13.87 -11.11 3.42
N GLU A 99 13.32 -12.04 2.65
CA GLU A 99 13.76 -12.35 1.29
C GLU A 99 13.38 -11.24 0.30
N SER A 100 14.22 -11.06 -0.71
CA SER A 100 13.97 -10.12 -1.80
C SER A 100 13.85 -10.86 -3.12
N PHE A 101 12.96 -10.40 -3.98
CA PHE A 101 12.76 -10.94 -5.32
C PHE A 101 12.48 -9.80 -6.30
N THR A 102 12.64 -10.10 -7.59
CA THR A 102 12.32 -9.17 -8.67
C THR A 102 10.95 -9.47 -9.25
N GLU A 103 10.19 -8.43 -9.57
CA GLU A 103 8.91 -8.54 -10.26
C GLU A 103 8.90 -7.65 -11.50
N SER A 104 8.55 -8.22 -12.65
CA SER A 104 8.51 -7.50 -13.93
C SER A 104 7.18 -6.77 -14.11
N TYR A 105 7.18 -5.74 -14.97
CA TYR A 105 5.96 -5.01 -15.30
C TYR A 105 5.95 -4.53 -16.76
N ASP A 106 4.75 -4.45 -17.35
CA ASP A 106 4.53 -3.64 -18.56
C ASP A 106 4.23 -2.19 -18.20
N LYS A 107 3.50 -1.99 -17.09
CA LYS A 107 3.11 -0.70 -16.54
C LYS A 107 3.32 -0.68 -15.03
N LEU A 108 3.91 0.40 -14.53
CA LEU A 108 4.13 0.65 -13.11
C LEU A 108 3.31 1.86 -12.67
N ALA A 109 2.54 1.72 -11.60
CA ALA A 109 1.83 2.81 -10.95
C ALA A 109 2.41 3.04 -9.55
N LEU A 110 2.93 4.25 -9.30
CA LEU A 110 3.46 4.63 -8.00
C LEU A 110 2.42 5.44 -7.23
N SER A 111 1.95 4.88 -6.12
CA SER A 111 1.07 5.53 -5.15
C SER A 111 1.56 5.32 -3.70
N PRO A 112 2.85 5.55 -3.38
CA PRO A 112 3.41 5.29 -2.04
C PRO A 112 2.91 6.25 -0.95
N GLY A 113 2.17 7.30 -1.32
CA GLY A 113 1.70 8.32 -0.40
C GLY A 113 2.80 9.32 -0.02
N ALA A 114 2.73 9.81 1.22
CA ALA A 114 3.66 10.80 1.76
C ALA A 114 3.96 10.48 3.24
N ASN A 115 5.10 10.96 3.73
CA ASN A 115 5.46 10.89 5.13
C ASN A 115 5.24 12.24 5.82
N ALA A 116 4.88 12.21 7.10
CA ALA A 116 4.79 13.41 7.91
C ALA A 116 6.15 14.13 7.97
N ILE A 117 6.13 15.46 7.84
CA ILE A 117 7.31 16.29 7.99
C ILE A 117 7.54 16.49 9.50
N LEU A 118 8.73 16.13 9.98
CA LEU A 118 9.18 16.40 11.35
C LEU A 118 10.19 17.55 11.32
N PRO A 119 9.81 18.80 11.66
CA PRO A 119 10.71 19.94 11.52
C PRO A 119 11.90 19.85 12.48
N ALA A 120 13.11 19.76 11.93
CA ALA A 120 14.35 19.65 12.71
C ALA A 120 14.63 20.88 13.59
N SER A 121 14.00 22.02 13.30
CA SER A 121 14.09 23.24 14.11
C SER A 121 13.42 23.13 15.49
N ILE A 122 12.51 22.17 15.68
CA ILE A 122 11.80 21.97 16.94
C ILE A 122 12.63 21.07 17.87
N LYS A 123 13.17 21.66 18.94
CA LYS A 123 13.89 20.89 19.97
C LYS A 123 12.97 19.87 20.63
N GLY A 124 13.39 18.60 20.62
CA GLY A 124 12.63 17.50 21.22
C GLY A 124 11.60 16.84 20.30
N ILE A 125 11.58 17.15 18.99
CA ILE A 125 10.66 16.54 18.03
C ILE A 125 10.76 15.00 17.94
N ALA A 126 11.91 14.43 18.33
CA ALA A 126 12.17 12.98 18.35
C ALA A 126 11.95 12.31 19.73
N ARG A 127 11.30 12.99 20.69
CA ARG A 127 10.98 12.40 21.99
C ARG A 127 9.95 11.29 21.84
N GLU A 128 10.01 10.28 22.73
CA GLU A 128 9.10 9.13 22.73
C GLU A 128 7.61 9.50 22.87
N SER A 129 7.31 10.65 23.49
CA SER A 129 5.96 11.17 23.64
C SER A 129 5.42 11.91 22.40
N VAL A 130 6.17 11.95 21.30
CA VAL A 130 5.75 12.57 20.04
C VAL A 130 5.35 11.49 19.06
N PHE A 131 4.10 11.54 18.59
CA PHE A 131 3.53 10.53 17.70
C PHE A 131 3.19 11.13 16.34
N VAL A 132 3.39 10.33 15.29
CA VAL A 132 2.88 10.60 13.95
C VAL A 132 1.69 9.69 13.70
N VAL A 133 0.58 10.27 13.27
CA VAL A 133 -0.59 9.51 12.82
C VAL A 133 -0.40 9.16 11.34
N LYS A 134 -0.41 7.87 11.02
CA LYS A 134 -0.26 7.32 9.67
C LYS A 134 -1.08 6.06 9.51
#